data_AF-A0A7W1IHN6-F1
#
_entry.id   AF-A0A7W1IHN6-F1
#
_cell.length_a   1.000
_cell.length_b   1.000
_cell.length_c   1.000
_cell.angle_alpha   90.00
_cell.angle_beta   90.00
_cell.angle_gamma   90.00
#
_symmetry.space_group_name_H-M   'P 1'
#
loop_
_entity.id
_entity.type
_entity.pdbx_description
1 polymer ?
#
loop_
_entity_poly.entity_id
_entity_poly.type
_entity_poly.pdbx_seq_one_letter_code
_entity_poly.pdbx_strand_id
1 'polypeptide(L)'
;MMISKRARTLVGVAVFATLGTACSDFLTANDAIKNPNSPTSATTQQRLTGVEVNITALLTGDIARTLALFTNQFAGTDRQYFLYATYQVGEDYTNGAFATIYGGGGIVDLRGIQADADKAGDSTTAGIARILEAIYAGTAADFYGDVPYSTAFDPT
;
A
#
# COMPACT_ATOMS: atom_id res chain seq x y z
N MET A 1 -32.58 -48.90 -37.08
CA MET A 1 -33.43 -47.95 -36.32
C MET A 1 -33.10 -46.54 -36.81
N MET A 2 -33.86 -46.00 -37.77
CA MET A 2 -33.57 -44.70 -38.40
C MET A 2 -34.17 -43.58 -37.54
N ILE A 3 -33.32 -42.81 -36.87
CA ILE A 3 -33.72 -41.60 -36.13
C ILE A 3 -34.32 -40.61 -37.14
N SER A 4 -35.55 -40.15 -36.88
CA SER A 4 -36.28 -39.25 -37.78
C SER A 4 -35.54 -37.92 -37.95
N LYS A 5 -35.64 -37.29 -39.13
CA LYS A 5 -35.01 -35.98 -39.40
C LYS A 5 -35.38 -34.94 -38.33
N ARG A 6 -36.61 -34.96 -37.83
CA ARG A 6 -37.11 -34.08 -36.77
C ARG A 6 -36.41 -34.30 -35.42
N ALA A 7 -36.12 -35.54 -35.05
CA ALA A 7 -35.39 -35.87 -33.83
C ALA A 7 -33.92 -35.38 -33.90
N ARG A 8 -33.28 -35.47 -35.08
CA ARG A 8 -31.93 -34.90 -35.29
C ARG A 8 -31.90 -33.39 -35.17
N THR A 9 -32.92 -32.69 -35.71
CA THR A 9 -33.03 -31.24 -35.59
C THR A 9 -33.25 -30.80 -34.14
N LEU A 10 -34.11 -31.51 -33.39
CA LEU A 10 -34.37 -31.19 -31.98
C LEU A 10 -33.12 -31.39 -31.09
N VAL A 11 -32.37 -32.47 -31.31
CA VAL A 11 -31.09 -32.68 -30.60
C VAL A 11 -30.08 -31.59 -30.95
N GLY A 12 -30.01 -31.19 -32.24
CA GLY A 12 -29.14 -30.09 -32.66
C GLY A 12 -29.47 -28.76 -31.99
N VAL A 13 -30.75 -28.42 -31.89
CA VAL A 13 -31.21 -27.19 -31.20
C VAL A 13 -30.92 -27.24 -29.70
N ALA A 14 -31.15 -28.39 -29.05
CA ALA A 14 -30.87 -28.56 -27.63
C ALA A 14 -29.37 -28.42 -27.31
N VAL A 15 -28.49 -29.01 -28.12
CA VAL A 15 -27.03 -28.88 -27.97
C VAL A 15 -26.59 -27.43 -28.18
N PHE A 16 -27.14 -26.74 -29.18
CA PHE A 16 -26.83 -25.34 -29.45
C PHE A 16 -27.29 -24.41 -28.31
N ALA A 17 -28.45 -24.68 -27.71
CA ALA A 17 -28.95 -23.94 -26.56
C ALA A 17 -28.05 -24.11 -25.32
N THR A 18 -27.50 -25.31 -25.09
CA THR A 18 -26.58 -25.56 -23.96
C THR A 18 -25.17 -24.97 -24.14
N LEU A 19 -24.74 -24.72 -25.38
CA LEU A 19 -23.43 -24.10 -25.65
C LEU A 19 -23.41 -22.59 -25.36
N GLY A 20 -24.57 -21.92 -25.36
CA GLY A 20 -24.68 -20.48 -25.10
C GLY A 20 -24.65 -20.07 -23.63
N THR A 21 -24.90 -21.00 -22.69
CA THR A 21 -24.97 -20.71 -21.25
C THR A 21 -23.67 -20.99 -20.49
N ALA A 22 -22.67 -21.63 -21.13
CA ALA A 22 -21.43 -22.06 -20.46
C ALA A 22 -20.36 -20.95 -20.32
N CYS A 23 -20.57 -19.77 -20.92
CA CYS A 23 -19.58 -18.67 -20.95
C CYS A 23 -20.10 -17.36 -20.33
N SER A 24 -21.00 -17.42 -19.34
CA SER A 24 -21.53 -16.21 -18.69
C SER A 24 -20.50 -15.47 -17.82
N ASP A 25 -19.51 -16.18 -17.28
CA ASP A 25 -18.68 -15.69 -16.17
C ASP A 25 -17.19 -15.57 -16.48
N PHE A 26 -16.79 -15.57 -17.76
CA PHE A 26 -15.36 -15.47 -18.12
C PHE A 26 -14.69 -14.19 -17.61
N LEU A 27 -15.42 -13.07 -17.56
CA LEU A 27 -14.93 -11.77 -17.07
C LEU A 27 -15.17 -11.54 -15.57
N THR A 28 -15.97 -12.38 -14.93
CA THR A 28 -16.31 -12.31 -13.49
C THR A 28 -15.69 -13.46 -12.69
N ALA A 29 -15.07 -14.42 -13.37
CA ALA A 29 -14.33 -15.51 -12.75
C ALA A 29 -13.27 -14.94 -11.81
N ASN A 30 -13.09 -15.58 -10.66
CA ASN A 30 -12.13 -15.15 -9.65
C ASN A 30 -10.72 -14.93 -10.26
N ASP A 31 -10.30 -15.77 -11.20
CA ASP A 31 -8.99 -15.66 -11.86
C ASP A 31 -8.87 -14.43 -12.80
N ALA A 32 -10.00 -13.90 -13.27
CA ALA A 32 -10.07 -12.71 -14.14
C ALA A 32 -10.10 -11.39 -13.35
N ILE A 33 -10.64 -11.41 -12.13
CA ILE A 33 -10.80 -10.20 -11.29
C ILE A 33 -9.84 -10.14 -10.08
N LYS A 34 -9.34 -11.29 -9.61
CA LYS A 34 -8.45 -11.38 -8.46
C LYS A 34 -7.02 -11.46 -8.96
N ASN A 35 -6.27 -10.37 -8.83
CA ASN A 35 -4.85 -10.37 -9.15
C ASN A 35 -4.10 -11.33 -8.20
N PRO A 36 -3.56 -12.47 -8.67
CA PRO A 36 -2.86 -13.42 -7.82
C PRO A 36 -1.55 -12.86 -7.23
N ASN A 37 -1.05 -11.74 -7.78
CA ASN A 37 0.12 -11.02 -7.29
C ASN A 37 -0.22 -9.96 -6.23
N SER A 38 -1.49 -9.83 -5.83
CA SER A 38 -1.93 -8.91 -4.79
C SER A 38 -2.39 -9.72 -3.56
N PRO A 39 -1.55 -9.89 -2.53
CA PRO A 39 -1.94 -10.61 -1.33
C PRO A 39 -3.12 -9.89 -0.66
N THR A 40 -4.19 -10.63 -0.37
CA THR A 40 -5.42 -10.06 0.22
C THR A 40 -5.35 -9.94 1.75
N SER A 41 -4.34 -10.53 2.37
CA SER A 41 -4.14 -10.52 3.82
C SER A 41 -2.68 -10.77 4.17
N ALA A 42 -2.20 -10.14 5.24
CA ALA A 42 -0.90 -10.39 5.84
C ALA A 42 -1.06 -10.48 7.37
N THR A 43 -0.23 -11.29 8.03
CA THR A 43 -0.24 -11.39 9.49
C THR A 43 0.29 -10.10 10.13
N THR A 44 -0.06 -9.86 11.39
CA THR A 44 0.42 -8.72 12.17
C THR A 44 1.95 -8.62 12.15
N GLN A 45 2.65 -9.75 12.31
CA GLN A 45 4.11 -9.82 12.28
C GLN A 45 4.68 -9.51 10.89
N GLN A 46 4.06 -10.01 9.81
CA GLN A 46 4.50 -9.69 8.44
C GLN A 46 4.38 -8.19 8.14
N ARG A 47 3.28 -7.56 8.58
CA ARG A 47 3.07 -6.13 8.43
C ARG A 47 4.06 -5.33 9.28
N LEU A 48 4.31 -5.77 10.51
CA LEU A 48 5.30 -5.14 11.40
C LEU A 48 6.71 -5.15 10.78
N THR A 49 7.17 -6.29 10.27
CA THR A 49 8.47 -6.35 9.56
C THR A 49 8.50 -5.39 8.36
N GLY A 50 7.39 -5.29 7.60
CA GLY A 50 7.30 -4.35 6.50
C GLY A 50 7.46 -2.90 6.94
N VAL A 51 6.82 -2.51 8.04
CA VAL A 51 6.94 -1.15 8.59
C VAL A 51 8.34 -0.87 9.13
N GLU A 52 8.97 -1.82 9.83
CA GLU A 52 10.32 -1.66 10.37
C GLU A 52 11.39 -1.47 9.26
N VAL A 53 11.22 -2.15 8.12
CA VAL A 53 12.08 -1.92 6.96
C VAL A 53 11.82 -0.54 6.35
N ASN A 54 10.55 -0.15 6.24
CA ASN A 54 10.16 1.11 5.63
C ASN A 54 10.64 2.33 6.45
N ILE A 55 10.57 2.27 7.79
CA ILE A 55 11.03 3.37 8.65
C ILE A 55 12.55 3.55 8.54
N THR A 56 13.28 2.44 8.39
CA THR A 56 14.73 2.49 8.15
C THR A 56 15.03 3.21 6.83
N ALA A 57 14.28 2.90 5.76
CA ALA A 57 14.43 3.58 4.48
C ALA A 57 14.08 5.08 4.57
N LEU A 58 13.06 5.45 5.35
CA LEU A 58 12.68 6.84 5.58
C LEU A 58 13.80 7.62 6.31
N LEU A 59 14.26 7.10 7.45
CA LEU A 59 15.22 7.78 8.33
C LEU A 59 16.67 7.76 7.82
N THR A 60 16.95 6.97 6.80
CA THR A 60 18.27 6.94 6.11
C THR A 60 18.18 7.43 4.66
N GLY A 61 16.99 7.85 4.24
CA GLY A 61 16.64 8.17 2.87
C GLY A 61 16.77 9.65 2.52
N ASP A 62 15.81 10.13 1.73
CA ASP A 62 15.79 11.48 1.18
C ASP A 62 15.72 12.54 2.29
N ILE A 63 14.89 12.33 3.32
CA ILE A 63 14.77 13.25 4.47
C ILE A 63 16.15 13.43 5.14
N ALA A 64 16.84 12.34 5.44
CA ALA A 64 18.14 12.40 6.13
C ALA A 64 19.20 13.13 5.29
N ARG A 65 19.26 12.84 3.97
CA ARG A 65 20.21 13.50 3.06
C ARG A 65 19.94 15.00 2.94
N THR A 66 18.68 15.41 2.85
CA THR A 66 18.36 16.83 2.75
C THR A 66 18.57 17.58 4.05
N LEU A 67 18.22 17.00 5.20
CA LEU A 67 18.55 17.61 6.49
C LEU A 67 20.06 17.76 6.66
N ALA A 68 20.85 16.80 6.20
CA ALA A 68 22.31 16.89 6.19
C ALA A 68 22.82 18.01 5.28
N LEU A 69 22.16 18.30 4.15
CA LEU A 69 22.48 19.47 3.32
C LEU A 69 22.15 20.79 4.04
N PHE A 70 20.94 20.90 4.61
CA PHE A 70 20.49 22.12 5.29
C PHE A 70 21.29 22.43 6.56
N THR A 71 21.80 21.40 7.23
CA THR A 71 22.69 21.55 8.40
C THR A 71 24.16 21.64 8.03
N ASN A 72 24.50 21.75 6.73
CA ASN A 72 25.86 21.84 6.20
C ASN A 72 26.76 20.65 6.59
N GLN A 73 26.20 19.47 6.80
CA GLN A 73 26.96 18.23 7.00
C GLN A 73 27.44 17.64 5.67
N PHE A 74 26.67 17.83 4.58
CA PHE A 74 27.02 17.42 3.22
C PHE A 74 27.08 18.62 2.28
N ALA A 75 27.82 18.46 1.17
CA ALA A 75 27.79 19.39 0.04
C ALA A 75 26.88 18.84 -1.07
N GLY A 76 25.95 19.66 -1.55
CA GLY A 76 25.11 19.33 -2.71
C GLY A 76 25.84 19.71 -4.00
N THR A 77 26.33 18.72 -4.72
CA THR A 77 27.26 18.94 -5.86
C THR A 77 26.61 18.82 -7.23
N ASP A 78 25.48 18.12 -7.34
CA ASP A 78 24.84 17.83 -8.63
C ASP A 78 23.32 17.62 -8.50
N ARG A 79 22.60 17.77 -9.62
CA ARG A 79 21.15 17.55 -9.79
C ARG A 79 20.30 18.14 -8.65
N GLN A 80 19.35 17.36 -8.13
CA GLN A 80 18.42 17.84 -7.12
C GLN A 80 19.13 18.26 -5.83
N TYR A 81 20.25 17.63 -5.48
CA TYR A 81 20.99 17.98 -4.26
C TYR A 81 21.73 19.31 -4.37
N PHE A 82 22.17 19.72 -5.57
CA PHE A 82 22.68 21.09 -5.80
C PHE A 82 21.58 22.13 -5.58
N LEU A 83 20.38 21.86 -6.12
CA LEU A 83 19.22 22.73 -5.92
C LEU A 83 18.84 22.80 -4.43
N TYR A 84 18.83 21.68 -3.72
CA TYR A 84 18.53 21.67 -2.28
C TYR A 84 19.57 22.45 -1.47
N ALA A 85 20.86 22.24 -1.74
CA ALA A 85 21.94 22.98 -1.05
C ALA A 85 21.91 24.50 -1.30
N THR A 86 21.29 24.94 -2.39
CA THR A 86 21.07 26.36 -2.73
C THR A 86 19.66 26.85 -2.40
N TYR A 87 18.89 26.06 -1.64
CA TYR A 87 17.53 26.37 -1.21
C TYR A 87 16.52 26.59 -2.35
N GLN A 88 16.80 26.04 -3.54
CA GLN A 88 15.88 25.98 -4.66
C GLN A 88 15.02 24.71 -4.56
N VAL A 89 14.13 24.67 -3.57
CA VAL A 89 13.24 23.54 -3.27
C VAL A 89 11.82 23.77 -3.78
N GLY A 90 11.29 22.81 -4.53
CA GLY A 90 9.90 22.76 -5.00
C GLY A 90 9.01 21.91 -4.11
N GLU A 91 7.70 21.95 -4.34
CA GLU A 91 6.68 21.23 -3.54
C GLU A 91 6.77 19.70 -3.67
N ASP A 92 7.33 19.20 -4.78
CA ASP A 92 7.36 17.77 -5.12
C ASP A 92 8.56 17.01 -4.54
N TYR A 93 9.57 17.72 -4.05
CA TYR A 93 10.85 17.18 -3.58
C TYR A 93 10.67 16.03 -2.57
N THR A 94 9.68 16.14 -1.68
CA THR A 94 9.47 15.19 -0.57
C THR A 94 8.27 14.28 -0.72
N ASN A 95 7.64 14.24 -1.90
CA ASN A 95 6.44 13.44 -2.11
C ASN A 95 6.64 11.96 -1.81
N GLY A 96 7.82 11.42 -2.15
CA GLY A 96 8.16 10.02 -1.84
C GLY A 96 8.18 9.75 -0.33
N ALA A 97 8.83 10.62 0.45
CA ALA A 97 8.91 10.47 1.89
C ALA A 97 7.54 10.64 2.57
N PHE A 98 6.74 11.62 2.12
CA PHE A 98 5.37 11.81 2.63
C PHE A 98 4.49 10.59 2.33
N ALA A 99 4.59 10.04 1.11
CA ALA A 99 3.90 8.82 0.72
C ALA A 99 4.35 7.60 1.54
N THR A 100 5.64 7.50 1.86
CA THR A 100 6.18 6.46 2.76
C THR A 100 5.60 6.56 4.18
N ILE A 101 5.39 7.78 4.68
CA ILE A 101 4.88 8.00 6.03
C ILE A 101 3.42 7.56 6.15
N TYR A 102 2.56 7.95 5.20
CA TYR A 102 1.12 7.68 5.29
C TYR A 102 0.66 6.46 4.50
N GLY A 103 1.41 6.02 3.50
CA GLY A 103 1.07 4.91 2.63
C GLY A 103 1.32 3.53 3.23
N GLY A 104 1.25 2.49 2.39
CA GLY A 104 1.52 1.11 2.80
C GLY A 104 2.91 0.95 3.43
N GLY A 105 2.98 0.20 4.52
CA GLY A 105 4.16 0.10 5.37
C GLY A 105 4.41 1.34 6.24
N GLY A 106 3.48 2.31 6.31
CA GLY A 106 3.54 3.49 7.16
C GLY A 106 2.46 3.50 8.25
N ILE A 107 1.95 4.69 8.57
CA ILE A 107 0.95 4.89 9.64
C ILE A 107 -0.33 4.06 9.41
N VAL A 108 -0.80 3.94 8.16
CA VAL A 108 -2.00 3.14 7.85
C VAL A 108 -1.85 1.69 8.30
N ASP A 109 -0.67 1.11 8.10
CA ASP A 109 -0.40 -0.26 8.50
C ASP A 109 -0.21 -0.38 10.01
N LEU A 110 0.48 0.58 10.62
CA LEU A 110 0.65 0.62 12.07
C LEU A 110 -0.69 0.66 12.81
N ARG A 111 -1.64 1.47 12.36
CA ARG A 111 -2.99 1.52 12.96
C ARG A 111 -3.74 0.20 12.82
N GLY A 112 -3.64 -0.44 11.66
CA GLY A 112 -4.20 -1.78 11.48
C GLY A 112 -3.51 -2.82 12.38
N ILE A 113 -2.19 -2.75 12.56
CA ILE A 113 -1.42 -3.65 13.45
C ILE A 113 -1.88 -3.47 14.89
N GLN A 114 -2.03 -2.22 15.36
CA GLN A 114 -2.52 -1.92 16.69
C GLN A 114 -3.91 -2.51 16.91
N ALA A 115 -4.84 -2.28 15.97
CA ALA A 115 -6.20 -2.81 16.07
C ALA A 115 -6.25 -4.34 16.17
N ASP A 116 -5.43 -5.04 15.38
CA ASP A 116 -5.38 -6.50 15.39
C ASP A 116 -4.69 -7.04 16.66
N ALA A 117 -3.60 -6.40 17.10
CA ALA A 117 -2.88 -6.78 18.31
C ALA A 117 -3.72 -6.53 19.59
N ASP A 118 -4.44 -5.41 19.66
CA ASP A 118 -5.35 -5.10 20.76
C ASP A 118 -6.48 -6.14 20.87
N LYS A 119 -7.08 -6.52 19.75
CA LYS A 119 -8.11 -7.58 19.70
C LYS A 119 -7.57 -8.93 20.17
N ALA A 120 -6.30 -9.22 19.88
CA ALA A 120 -5.63 -10.45 20.28
C ALA A 120 -5.10 -10.41 21.74
N GLY A 121 -5.16 -9.27 22.42
CA GLY A 121 -4.55 -9.08 23.75
C GLY A 121 -3.01 -9.04 23.71
N ASP A 122 -2.40 -8.86 22.55
CA ASP A 122 -0.96 -8.76 22.36
C ASP A 122 -0.48 -7.33 22.64
N SER A 123 -0.37 -7.00 23.93
CA SER A 123 0.09 -5.68 24.39
C SER A 123 1.50 -5.32 23.91
N THR A 124 2.37 -6.30 23.68
CA THR A 124 3.75 -6.07 23.22
C THR A 124 3.75 -5.54 21.79
N THR A 125 3.11 -6.26 20.87
CA THR A 125 3.04 -5.84 19.46
C THR A 125 2.28 -4.52 19.32
N ALA A 126 1.19 -4.35 20.07
CA ALA A 126 0.43 -3.10 20.06
C ALA A 126 1.27 -1.92 20.58
N GLY A 127 2.09 -2.13 21.62
CA GLY A 127 3.03 -1.12 22.13
C GLY A 127 4.10 -0.74 21.12
N ILE A 128 4.73 -1.72 20.47
CA ILE A 128 5.73 -1.49 19.41
C ILE A 128 5.12 -0.65 18.28
N ALA A 129 3.93 -1.03 17.81
CA ALA A 129 3.28 -0.33 16.71
C ALA A 129 2.92 1.13 17.06
N ARG A 130 2.53 1.41 18.31
CA ARG A 130 2.29 2.79 18.77
C ARG A 130 3.57 3.63 18.82
N ILE A 131 4.68 3.04 19.27
CA ILE A 131 5.98 3.72 19.30
C ILE A 131 6.43 4.05 17.87
N LEU A 132 6.32 3.09 16.95
CA LEU A 132 6.65 3.32 15.55
C LEU A 132 5.76 4.39 14.93
N GLU A 133 4.45 4.40 15.21
CA GLU A 133 3.54 5.46 14.72
C GLU A 133 3.97 6.83 15.22
N ALA A 134 4.37 6.93 16.49
CA ALA A 134 4.88 8.17 17.05
C ALA A 134 6.17 8.63 16.35
N ILE A 135 7.07 7.72 15.97
CA ILE A 135 8.29 8.07 15.22
C ILE A 135 7.92 8.58 13.82
N TYR A 136 7.00 7.91 13.11
CA TYR A 136 6.53 8.35 11.79
C TYR A 136 5.87 9.72 11.84
N ALA A 137 4.88 9.90 12.72
CA ALA A 137 4.14 11.15 12.87
C ALA A 137 5.03 12.28 13.38
N GLY A 138 5.93 12.01 14.32
CA GLY A 138 6.92 12.97 14.83
C GLY A 138 7.88 13.42 13.73
N THR A 139 8.44 12.49 12.96
CA THR A 139 9.32 12.82 11.82
C THR A 139 8.59 13.67 10.77
N ALA A 140 7.32 13.38 10.52
CA ALA A 140 6.49 14.19 9.62
C ALA A 140 6.30 15.60 10.17
N ALA A 141 5.92 15.75 11.44
CA ALA A 141 5.71 17.05 12.06
C ALA A 141 7.00 17.88 12.13
N ASP A 142 8.14 17.25 12.45
CA ASP A 142 9.44 17.92 12.50
C ASP A 142 9.89 18.42 11.13
N PHE A 143 9.55 17.69 10.06
CA PHE A 143 9.98 18.02 8.70
C PHE A 143 9.02 18.97 7.96
N TYR A 144 7.71 18.79 8.14
CA TYR A 144 6.67 19.52 7.38
C TYR A 144 5.88 20.54 8.22
N GLY A 145 5.97 20.49 9.55
CA GLY A 145 5.13 21.26 10.45
C GLY A 145 3.75 20.63 10.62
N ASP A 146 2.69 21.35 10.26
CA ASP A 146 1.32 20.86 10.42
C ASP A 146 1.04 19.71 9.43
N VAL A 147 0.70 18.53 9.97
CA VAL A 147 0.43 17.33 9.16
C VAL A 147 -0.88 16.64 9.59
N PRO A 148 -1.55 15.91 8.69
CA PRO A 148 -2.73 15.13 9.07
C PRO A 148 -2.38 14.06 10.10
N TYR A 149 -3.12 13.96 11.20
CA TYR A 149 -2.87 12.91 12.19
C TYR A 149 -4.16 12.28 12.71
N SER A 150 -4.97 13.02 13.46
CA SER A 150 -6.19 12.50 14.07
C SER A 150 -7.25 12.10 13.05
N THR A 151 -7.39 12.89 11.97
CA THR A 151 -8.32 12.63 10.86
C THR A 151 -7.67 11.88 9.70
N ALA A 152 -6.39 11.50 9.83
CA ALA A 152 -5.74 10.69 8.80
C ALA A 152 -6.46 9.34 8.66
N PHE A 153 -6.74 8.95 7.42
CA PHE A 153 -7.44 7.70 7.07
C PHE A 153 -8.91 7.63 7.52
N ASP A 154 -9.49 8.74 7.96
CA ASP A 154 -10.92 8.88 8.18
C ASP A 154 -11.56 9.49 6.92
N PRO A 155 -12.45 8.77 6.21
CA PRO A 155 -13.13 9.29 5.03
C PRO A 155 -14.36 10.18 5.36
N THR A 156 -14.66 10.41 6.64
CA THR A 156 -15.81 11.23 7.08
C THR A 156 -15.53 12.73 7.09
#